data_AF-A0A352IS55-F1
#
_entry.id   AF-A0A352IS55-F1
#
_cell.length_a   1.000
_cell.length_b   1.000
_cell.length_c   1.000
_cell.angle_alpha   90.00
_cell.angle_beta   90.00
_cell.angle_gamma   90.00
#
_symmetry.space_group_name_H-M   'P 1'
#
loop_
_entity.id
_entity.type
_entity.pdbx_description
1 polymer ?
#
loop_
_entity_poly.entity_id
_entity_poly.type
_entity_poly.pdbx_seq_one_letter_code
_entity_poly.pdbx_strand_id
1 'polypeptide(L)'
;LDVHIGDTVFIRRAGDVIPQVVKVVAEKRPPGAREVELPRQCPVCDSDVIQIEGEAVARCSGGLFCPAQRKEAIRHYASRKALDIEGLGDKWIDIMVDQGMVETVADLYRLTTDDLVKLERMGEKSAANLVAAIDRARNPVLWRFLYALGIREVGEATAKALAGHFGTLEAIAAADEESLQTVPDVGPIVAGHIRSFFEQTHNRETLDALREAGVRWQEEEVREGEKP
;
A
#
# COMPACT_ATOMS: atom_id res chain seq x y z
N LEU A 1 11.56 -17.87 19.32
CA LEU A 1 11.39 -17.70 20.78
C LEU A 1 10.50 -18.77 21.41
N ASP A 2 9.68 -19.49 20.63
CA ASP A 2 8.71 -20.48 21.15
C ASP A 2 7.80 -19.89 22.23
N VAL A 3 7.35 -18.65 22.02
CA VAL A 3 6.55 -17.95 23.03
C VAL A 3 5.11 -18.44 22.97
N HIS A 4 4.55 -18.75 24.14
CA HIS A 4 3.16 -19.13 24.32
C HIS A 4 2.43 -18.07 25.16
N ILE A 5 1.12 -17.92 24.94
CA ILE A 5 0.26 -17.08 25.76
C ILE A 5 0.26 -17.62 27.20
N GLY A 6 0.67 -16.77 28.15
CA GLY A 6 0.80 -17.11 29.57
C GLY A 6 2.23 -17.45 30.01
N ASP A 7 3.21 -17.48 29.09
CA ASP A 7 4.61 -17.74 29.45
C ASP A 7 5.18 -16.67 30.39
N THR A 8 6.05 -17.12 31.31
CA THR A 8 6.96 -16.22 32.02
C THR A 8 8.14 -15.90 31.12
N VAL A 9 8.42 -14.61 30.90
CA VAL A 9 9.47 -14.15 29.99
C VAL A 9 10.44 -13.18 30.65
N PHE A 10 11.68 -13.14 30.15
CA PHE A 10 12.62 -12.07 30.45
C PHE A 10 12.42 -10.91 29.48
N ILE A 11 12.17 -9.72 30.02
CA ILE A 11 12.04 -8.49 29.25
C ILE A 11 13.28 -7.63 29.48
N ARG A 12 13.83 -7.06 28.42
CA ARG A 12 14.90 -6.07 28.47
C ARG A 12 14.39 -4.75 27.90
N ARG A 13 14.65 -3.65 28.60
CA ARG A 13 14.46 -2.29 28.11
C ARG A 13 15.80 -1.57 28.15
N ALA A 14 16.16 -0.88 27.07
CA ALA A 14 17.36 -0.06 26.99
C ALA A 14 16.95 1.37 26.61
N GLY A 15 16.94 2.28 27.58
CA GLY A 15 16.47 3.66 27.38
C GLY A 15 14.96 3.77 27.15
N ASP A 16 14.56 4.79 26.41
CA ASP A 16 13.15 5.14 26.16
C ASP A 16 12.64 4.60 24.82
N VAL A 17 12.78 3.27 24.64
CA VAL A 17 12.26 2.51 23.50
C VAL A 17 11.34 1.38 23.96
N ILE A 18 10.56 0.80 23.03
CA ILE A 18 9.67 -0.33 23.29
C ILE A 18 10.50 -1.52 23.84
N PRO A 19 10.14 -2.09 25.01
CA PRO A 19 10.86 -3.24 25.59
C PRO A 19 10.80 -4.49 24.71
N GLN A 20 11.84 -5.32 24.79
CA GLN A 20 11.95 -6.56 24.01
C GLN A 20 11.87 -7.80 24.90
N VAL A 21 11.15 -8.83 24.45
CA VAL A 21 11.21 -10.18 25.01
C VAL A 21 12.51 -10.85 24.57
N VAL A 22 13.37 -11.19 25.53
CA VAL A 22 14.70 -11.77 25.26
C VAL A 22 14.66 -13.29 25.23
N LYS A 23 13.94 -13.90 26.18
CA LYS A 23 13.77 -15.36 26.26
C LYS A 23 12.55 -15.75 27.10
N VAL A 24 12.04 -16.94 26.84
CA VAL A 24 11.02 -17.62 27.65
C VAL A 24 11.69 -18.39 28.79
N VAL A 25 11.06 -18.42 29.96
CA VAL A 25 11.44 -19.28 31.10
C VAL A 25 10.60 -20.55 31.02
N ALA A 26 11.08 -21.51 30.23
CA ALA A 26 10.32 -22.71 29.88
C ALA A 26 9.89 -23.53 31.11
N GLU A 27 10.70 -23.53 32.18
CA GLU A 27 10.42 -24.25 33.44
C GLU A 27 9.21 -23.68 34.20
N LYS A 28 8.77 -22.47 33.85
CA LYS A 28 7.62 -21.78 34.43
C LYS A 28 6.41 -21.74 33.50
N ARG A 29 6.45 -22.47 32.37
CA ARG A 29 5.32 -22.53 31.43
C ARG A 29 4.12 -23.19 32.13
N PRO A 30 2.97 -22.52 32.23
CA PRO A 30 1.78 -23.12 32.83
C PRO A 30 1.26 -24.27 31.95
N PRO A 31 0.65 -25.31 32.55
CA PRO A 31 -0.05 -26.33 31.78
C PRO A 31 -1.19 -25.70 31.00
N GLY A 32 -1.29 -26.01 29.70
CA GLY A 32 -2.29 -25.44 28.79
C GLY A 32 -1.93 -24.07 28.20
N ALA A 33 -0.67 -23.62 28.30
CA ALA A 33 -0.20 -22.46 27.55
C ALA A 33 -0.44 -22.65 26.04
N ARG A 34 -1.03 -21.64 25.40
CA ARG A 34 -1.43 -21.71 23.98
C ARG A 34 -0.37 -21.07 23.10
N GLU A 35 -0.11 -21.66 21.95
CA GLU A 35 0.82 -21.09 20.97
C GLU A 35 0.34 -19.71 20.49
N VAL A 36 1.29 -18.82 20.19
CA VAL A 36 0.97 -17.54 19.53
C VAL A 36 0.86 -17.80 18.04
N GLU A 37 -0.37 -17.81 17.54
CA GLU A 37 -0.65 -17.98 16.12
C GLU A 37 -0.75 -16.62 15.42
N LEU A 38 -0.21 -16.58 14.20
CA LEU A 38 -0.38 -15.44 13.31
C LEU A 38 -1.85 -15.38 12.85
N PRO A 39 -2.53 -14.23 12.96
CA PRO A 39 -3.91 -14.14 12.49
C PRO A 39 -3.94 -14.33 10.96
N ARG A 40 -4.92 -15.10 10.47
CA ARG A 40 -5.13 -15.30 9.02
C ARG A 40 -5.73 -14.07 8.33
N GLN A 41 -6.45 -13.24 9.10
CA GLN A 41 -7.11 -12.02 8.64
C GLN A 41 -6.66 -10.84 9.49
N CYS A 42 -6.59 -9.67 8.88
CA CYS A 42 -6.15 -8.45 9.54
C CYS A 42 -7.14 -8.08 10.64
N PRO A 43 -6.69 -7.88 11.90
CA PRO A 43 -7.59 -7.52 13.00
C PRO A 43 -8.18 -6.09 12.89
N VAL A 44 -7.89 -5.36 11.81
CA VAL A 44 -8.37 -3.99 11.56
C VAL A 44 -9.34 -3.92 10.38
N CYS A 45 -9.11 -4.70 9.33
CA CYS A 45 -9.86 -4.57 8.07
C CYS A 45 -10.27 -5.90 7.43
N ASP A 46 -10.01 -7.02 8.13
CA ASP A 46 -10.35 -8.38 7.73
C ASP A 46 -9.73 -8.90 6.42
N SER A 47 -8.95 -8.08 5.70
CA SER A 47 -8.14 -8.52 4.56
C SER A 47 -7.14 -9.61 4.95
N ASP A 48 -6.75 -10.43 3.98
CA ASP A 48 -5.81 -11.52 4.23
C ASP A 48 -4.48 -11.04 4.82
N VAL A 49 -3.95 -11.82 5.76
CA VAL A 49 -2.58 -11.66 6.24
C VAL A 49 -1.70 -12.63 5.46
N ILE A 50 -0.79 -12.05 4.66
CA ILE A 50 0.08 -12.78 3.75
C ILE A 50 1.49 -12.81 4.33
N GLN A 51 2.08 -14.00 4.36
CA GLN A 51 3.50 -14.21 4.62
C GLN A 51 4.07 -15.03 3.47
N ILE A 52 4.76 -14.37 2.55
CA ILE A 52 5.41 -15.04 1.42
C ILE A 52 6.53 -15.93 1.94
N GLU A 53 6.71 -17.10 1.34
CA GLU A 53 7.75 -18.04 1.73
C GLU A 53 9.14 -17.37 1.67
N GLY A 54 9.92 -17.51 2.74
CA GLY A 54 11.21 -16.83 2.91
C GLY A 54 11.13 -15.46 3.58
N GLU A 55 9.95 -14.86 3.75
CA GLU A 55 9.79 -13.61 4.51
C GLU A 55 9.51 -13.86 6.00
N ALA A 56 10.21 -13.11 6.87
CA ALA A 56 10.00 -13.16 8.31
C ALA A 56 8.75 -12.40 8.79
N VAL A 57 8.22 -11.47 7.98
CA VAL A 57 7.16 -10.56 8.36
C VAL A 57 5.90 -10.88 7.58
N ALA A 58 4.82 -11.23 8.28
CA ALA A 58 3.50 -11.29 7.67
C ALA A 58 2.86 -9.89 7.63
N ARG A 59 2.04 -9.62 6.60
CA ARG A 59 1.44 -8.30 6.39
C ARG A 59 -0.01 -8.41 5.94
N CYS A 60 -0.78 -7.40 6.31
CA CYS A 60 -2.13 -7.20 5.80
C CYS A 60 -2.09 -6.80 4.31
N SER A 61 -2.79 -7.55 3.46
CA SER A 61 -2.95 -7.27 2.02
C SER A 61 -3.90 -6.11 1.71
N GLY A 62 -4.56 -5.59 2.74
CA GLY A 62 -5.52 -4.49 2.70
C GLY A 62 -5.00 -3.16 2.14
N GLY A 63 -3.69 -2.95 2.02
CA GLY A 63 -3.05 -1.83 1.31
C GLY A 63 -3.84 -0.50 1.34
N LEU A 64 -4.41 -0.13 0.19
CA LEU A 64 -5.16 1.11 -0.03
C LEU A 64 -6.47 1.23 0.76
N PHE A 65 -7.05 0.09 1.17
CA PHE A 65 -8.33 -0.02 1.87
C PHE A 65 -8.17 0.00 3.40
N CYS A 66 -7.11 -0.63 3.92
CA CYS A 66 -6.90 -0.84 5.35
C CYS A 66 -6.77 0.49 6.11
N PRO A 67 -7.63 0.78 7.11
CA PRO A 67 -7.54 2.02 7.90
C PRO A 67 -6.18 2.22 8.60
N ALA A 68 -5.50 1.12 8.98
CA ALA A 68 -4.17 1.18 9.59
C ALA A 68 -3.05 1.53 8.60
N GLN A 69 -3.28 1.36 7.29
CA GLN A 69 -2.30 1.65 6.23
C GLN A 69 -2.66 2.89 5.41
N ARG A 70 -3.93 3.31 5.43
CA ARG A 70 -4.52 4.37 4.60
C ARG A 70 -3.71 5.66 4.57
N LYS A 71 -3.27 6.17 5.72
CA LYS A 71 -2.49 7.41 5.78
C LYS A 71 -1.17 7.29 5.02
N GLU A 72 -0.43 6.20 5.23
CA GLU A 72 0.82 5.93 4.49
C GLU A 72 0.57 5.65 3.00
N ALA A 73 -0.51 4.94 2.68
CA ALA A 73 -0.91 4.69 1.30
C ALA A 73 -1.18 5.99 0.54
N ILE A 74 -1.96 6.91 1.13
CA ILE A 74 -2.25 8.23 0.53
C ILE A 74 -0.98 9.08 0.43
N ARG A 75 -0.12 9.07 1.46
CA ARG A 75 1.18 9.77 1.42
C ARG A 75 2.04 9.28 0.28
N HIS A 76 2.17 7.96 0.14
CA HIS A 76 2.92 7.33 -0.95
C HIS A 76 2.34 7.70 -2.31
N TYR A 77 1.02 7.57 -2.47
CA TYR A 77 0.30 7.91 -3.70
C TYR A 77 0.51 9.37 -4.13
N ALA A 78 0.46 10.30 -3.17
CA ALA A 78 0.65 11.73 -3.38
C ALA A 78 2.13 12.15 -3.53
N SER A 79 3.07 11.27 -3.18
CA SER A 79 4.49 11.61 -3.11
C SER A 79 5.08 12.06 -4.45
N ARG A 80 6.18 12.81 -4.39
CA ARG A 80 6.88 13.35 -5.58
C ARG A 80 7.27 12.28 -6.61
N LYS A 81 7.59 11.06 -6.16
CA LYS A 81 7.96 9.96 -7.07
C LYS A 81 6.74 9.23 -7.64
N ALA A 82 5.59 9.32 -6.96
CA ALA A 82 4.32 8.72 -7.35
C ALA A 82 3.51 9.68 -8.21
N LEU A 83 2.41 10.28 -7.73
CA LEU A 83 1.61 11.19 -8.57
C LEU A 83 1.92 12.67 -8.37
N ASP A 84 2.83 13.01 -7.46
CA ASP A 84 3.31 14.38 -7.21
C ASP A 84 2.16 15.38 -7.00
N ILE A 85 1.26 15.04 -6.06
CA ILE A 85 0.11 15.88 -5.71
C ILE A 85 0.60 17.01 -4.78
N GLU A 86 1.08 18.08 -5.38
CA GLU A 86 1.55 19.26 -4.66
C GLU A 86 0.47 19.83 -3.72
N GLY A 87 0.86 20.16 -2.48
CA GLY A 87 -0.04 20.70 -1.47
C GLY A 87 -0.75 19.64 -0.62
N LEU A 88 -0.72 18.37 -1.01
CA LEU A 88 -1.24 17.25 -0.20
C LEU A 88 -0.19 16.76 0.81
N GLY A 89 0.11 17.58 1.81
CA GLY A 89 1.08 17.26 2.87
C GLY A 89 0.51 16.36 3.98
N ASP A 90 1.40 15.76 4.78
CA ASP A 90 1.07 14.81 5.85
C ASP A 90 -0.04 15.28 6.79
N LYS A 91 0.01 16.56 7.18
CA LYS A 91 -0.98 17.15 8.08
C LYS A 91 -2.39 17.15 7.47
N TRP A 92 -2.52 17.44 6.17
CA TRP A 92 -3.82 17.45 5.51
C TRP A 92 -4.34 16.05 5.31
N ILE A 93 -3.46 15.11 4.97
CA ILE A 93 -3.81 13.68 4.89
C ILE A 93 -4.32 13.20 6.25
N ASP A 94 -3.62 13.51 7.35
CA ASP A 94 -4.06 13.15 8.70
C ASP A 94 -5.45 13.70 9.00
N ILE A 95 -5.67 15.01 8.80
CA ILE A 95 -6.95 15.65 9.08
C ILE A 95 -8.08 15.05 8.23
N MET A 96 -7.89 14.89 6.92
CA MET A 96 -8.92 14.40 6.03
C MET A 96 -9.28 12.94 6.31
N VAL A 97 -8.28 12.10 6.64
CA VAL A 97 -8.53 10.71 7.03
C VAL A 97 -9.21 10.63 8.40
N ASP A 98 -8.74 11.40 9.39
CA ASP A 98 -9.28 11.37 10.76
C ASP A 98 -10.71 11.94 10.84
N GLN A 99 -11.08 12.84 9.93
CA GLN A 99 -12.44 13.37 9.77
C GLN A 99 -13.33 12.51 8.85
N GLY A 100 -12.82 11.40 8.30
CA GLY A 100 -13.58 10.53 7.40
C GLY A 100 -13.90 11.16 6.03
N MET A 101 -13.18 12.22 5.64
CA MET A 101 -13.34 12.86 4.32
C MET A 101 -12.72 12.03 3.20
N VAL A 102 -11.68 11.25 3.52
CA VAL A 102 -10.93 10.42 2.57
C VAL A 102 -10.72 9.04 3.17
N GLU A 103 -11.29 8.02 2.51
CA GLU A 103 -11.14 6.63 2.91
C GLU A 103 -10.24 5.82 1.98
N THR A 104 -10.18 6.22 0.72
CA THR A 104 -9.34 5.63 -0.29
C THR A 104 -8.66 6.71 -1.11
N VAL A 105 -7.65 6.35 -1.88
CA VAL A 105 -7.03 7.27 -2.85
C VAL A 105 -8.01 7.79 -3.91
N ALA A 106 -9.11 7.06 -4.17
CA ALA A 106 -10.15 7.49 -5.09
C ALA A 106 -10.95 8.69 -4.57
N ASP A 107 -11.13 8.81 -3.24
CA ASP A 107 -11.91 9.90 -2.65
C ASP A 107 -11.23 11.25 -2.80
N LEU A 108 -9.90 11.28 -2.94
CA LEU A 108 -9.15 12.51 -3.23
C LEU A 108 -9.73 13.24 -4.44
N TYR A 109 -10.10 12.49 -5.47
CA TYR A 109 -10.61 13.02 -6.74
C TYR A 109 -12.05 13.53 -6.67
N ARG A 110 -12.72 13.34 -5.54
CA ARG A 110 -14.09 13.83 -5.24
C ARG A 110 -14.09 15.07 -4.35
N LEU A 111 -12.94 15.43 -3.76
CA LEU A 111 -12.81 16.61 -2.90
C LEU A 111 -13.10 17.88 -3.68
N THR A 112 -13.95 18.74 -3.10
CA THR A 112 -14.22 20.07 -3.65
C THR A 112 -13.49 21.15 -2.87
N THR A 113 -13.34 22.34 -3.45
CA THR A 113 -12.79 23.50 -2.74
C THR A 113 -13.62 23.83 -1.50
N ASP A 114 -14.94 23.72 -1.60
CA ASP A 114 -15.86 23.99 -0.48
C ASP A 114 -15.69 23.01 0.68
N ASP A 115 -15.36 21.76 0.39
CA ASP A 115 -15.06 20.78 1.45
C ASP A 115 -13.77 21.12 2.20
N LEU A 116 -12.75 21.55 1.45
CA LEU A 116 -11.43 21.84 2.02
C LEU A 116 -11.38 23.15 2.79
N VAL A 117 -12.14 24.18 2.39
CA VAL A 117 -12.17 25.48 3.09
C VAL A 117 -12.79 25.36 4.48
N LYS A 118 -13.57 24.31 4.75
CA LYS A 118 -14.08 24.01 6.11
C LYS A 118 -12.97 23.57 7.07
N LEU A 119 -11.80 23.16 6.55
CA LEU A 119 -10.67 22.75 7.38
C LEU A 119 -9.98 23.95 8.03
N GLU A 120 -9.72 23.84 9.32
CA GLU A 120 -9.06 24.89 10.08
C GLU A 120 -7.70 25.23 9.44
N ARG A 121 -7.45 26.52 9.19
CA ARG A 121 -6.24 27.06 8.55
C ARG A 121 -6.07 26.73 7.06
N MET A 122 -7.10 26.20 6.38
CA MET A 122 -7.13 26.08 4.93
C MET A 122 -7.82 27.31 4.32
N GLY A 123 -7.08 28.14 3.57
CA GLY A 123 -7.65 29.26 2.83
C GLY A 123 -8.17 28.83 1.45
N GLU A 124 -9.11 29.59 0.88
CA GLU A 124 -9.72 29.34 -0.45
C GLU A 124 -8.67 29.08 -1.54
N LYS A 125 -7.63 29.90 -1.60
CA LYS A 125 -6.55 29.73 -2.58
C LYS A 125 -5.79 28.41 -2.41
N SER A 126 -5.50 28.02 -1.17
CA SER A 126 -4.80 26.75 -0.89
C SER A 126 -5.68 25.55 -1.22
N ALA A 127 -6.98 25.62 -0.90
CA ALA A 127 -7.95 24.60 -1.24
C ALA A 127 -8.09 24.45 -2.77
N ALA A 128 -8.25 25.56 -3.50
CA ALA A 128 -8.32 25.56 -4.96
C ALA A 128 -7.04 24.98 -5.60
N ASN A 129 -5.87 25.36 -5.09
CA ASN A 129 -4.59 24.80 -5.56
C ASN A 129 -4.50 23.29 -5.33
N LEU A 130 -4.95 22.79 -4.18
CA LEU A 130 -4.93 21.36 -3.87
C LEU A 130 -5.88 20.58 -4.80
N VAL A 131 -7.11 21.06 -5.00
CA VAL A 131 -8.05 20.45 -5.96
C VAL A 131 -7.46 20.43 -7.37
N ALA A 132 -6.85 21.53 -7.80
CA ALA A 132 -6.18 21.59 -9.11
C ALA A 132 -4.98 20.63 -9.20
N ALA A 133 -4.21 20.45 -8.12
CA ALA A 133 -3.12 19.49 -8.10
C ALA A 133 -3.61 18.04 -8.21
N ILE A 134 -4.69 17.70 -7.50
CA ILE A 134 -5.36 16.39 -7.60
C ILE A 134 -5.89 16.16 -9.02
N ASP A 135 -6.53 17.17 -9.62
CA ASP A 135 -7.08 17.08 -10.98
C ASP A 135 -5.99 16.81 -12.03
N ARG A 136 -4.83 17.44 -11.91
CA ARG A 136 -3.66 17.17 -12.77
C ARG A 136 -3.16 15.73 -12.66
N ALA A 137 -3.34 15.08 -11.51
CA ALA A 137 -2.96 13.69 -11.27
C ALA A 137 -3.94 12.66 -11.85
N ARG A 138 -4.96 13.07 -12.62
CA ARG A 138 -5.91 12.14 -13.26
C ARG A 138 -5.34 11.38 -14.45
N ASN A 139 -4.27 11.84 -15.08
CA ASN A 139 -3.72 11.22 -16.30
C ASN A 139 -2.26 10.76 -16.15
N PRO A 140 -1.93 9.93 -15.14
CA PRO A 140 -0.55 9.54 -14.88
C PRO A 140 0.00 8.59 -15.96
N VAL A 141 1.30 8.64 -16.19
CA VAL A 141 1.99 7.57 -16.94
C VAL A 141 1.90 6.25 -16.18
N LEU A 142 1.83 5.12 -16.89
CA LEU A 142 1.54 3.80 -16.29
C LEU A 142 2.49 3.46 -15.16
N TRP A 143 3.80 3.58 -15.36
CA TRP A 143 4.77 3.24 -14.32
C TRP A 143 4.61 4.07 -13.04
N ARG A 144 4.23 5.36 -13.15
CA ARG A 144 3.99 6.22 -11.96
C ARG A 144 2.73 5.79 -11.24
N PHE A 145 1.69 5.43 -11.99
CA PHE A 145 0.47 4.90 -11.40
C PHE A 145 0.73 3.58 -10.67
N LEU A 146 1.44 2.64 -11.32
CA LEU A 146 1.79 1.35 -10.71
C LEU A 146 2.63 1.53 -9.44
N TYR A 147 3.62 2.42 -9.48
CA TYR A 147 4.39 2.78 -8.29
C TYR A 147 3.49 3.39 -7.20
N ALA A 148 2.57 4.29 -7.55
CA ALA A 148 1.65 4.95 -6.62
C ALA A 148 0.69 3.98 -5.91
N LEU A 149 0.34 2.84 -6.53
CA LEU A 149 -0.48 1.80 -5.89
C LEU A 149 0.19 1.18 -4.66
N GLY A 150 1.52 1.35 -4.50
CA GLY A 150 2.23 0.90 -3.31
C GLY A 150 2.32 -0.62 -3.18
N ILE A 151 2.31 -1.34 -4.31
CA ILE A 151 2.49 -2.79 -4.34
C ILE A 151 3.84 -3.13 -3.71
N ARG A 152 3.83 -4.09 -2.78
CA ARG A 152 5.02 -4.42 -1.98
C ARG A 152 6.16 -4.90 -2.87
N GLU A 153 7.39 -4.45 -2.55
CA GLU A 153 8.61 -4.67 -3.33
C GLU A 153 8.60 -4.09 -4.77
N VAL A 154 7.52 -3.45 -5.22
CA VAL A 154 7.46 -2.76 -6.51
C VAL A 154 7.95 -1.32 -6.35
N GLY A 155 9.27 -1.16 -6.46
CA GLY A 155 9.91 0.16 -6.48
C GLY A 155 9.77 0.88 -7.83
N GLU A 156 10.34 2.09 -7.91
CA GLU A 156 10.30 2.90 -9.14
C GLU A 156 10.89 2.18 -10.37
N ALA A 157 12.02 1.49 -10.20
CA ALA A 157 12.66 0.74 -11.28
C ALA A 157 11.80 -0.44 -11.74
N THR A 158 11.29 -1.23 -10.79
CA THR A 158 10.40 -2.36 -11.04
C THR A 158 9.11 -1.91 -11.73
N ALA A 159 8.51 -0.81 -11.27
CA ALA A 159 7.30 -0.27 -11.88
C ALA A 159 7.50 0.14 -13.34
N LYS A 160 8.66 0.75 -13.67
CA LYS A 160 9.03 1.08 -15.05
C LYS A 160 9.28 -0.16 -15.90
N ALA A 161 9.94 -1.18 -15.34
CA ALA A 161 10.19 -2.43 -16.04
C ALA A 161 8.88 -3.16 -16.37
N LEU A 162 7.96 -3.25 -15.39
CA LEU A 162 6.63 -3.84 -15.58
C LEU A 162 5.81 -3.07 -16.62
N ALA A 163 5.74 -1.75 -16.50
CA ALA A 163 4.98 -0.92 -17.44
C ALA A 163 5.53 -1.02 -18.87
N GLY A 164 6.85 -0.96 -19.04
CA GLY A 164 7.50 -1.10 -20.34
C GLY A 164 7.43 -2.51 -20.94
N HIS A 165 7.28 -3.55 -20.11
CA HIS A 165 7.17 -4.94 -20.57
C HIS A 165 5.73 -5.31 -20.94
N PHE A 166 4.74 -4.89 -20.15
CA PHE A 166 3.34 -5.30 -20.34
C PHE A 166 2.47 -4.24 -21.05
N GLY A 167 2.88 -2.97 -21.05
CA GLY A 167 2.21 -1.87 -21.75
C GLY A 167 0.90 -1.37 -21.13
N THR A 168 0.12 -2.23 -20.47
CA THR A 168 -1.15 -1.86 -19.82
C THR A 168 -1.25 -2.41 -18.41
N LEU A 169 -2.05 -1.77 -17.56
CA LEU A 169 -2.30 -2.26 -16.20
C LEU A 169 -3.04 -3.61 -16.23
N GLU A 170 -3.94 -3.78 -17.19
CA GLU A 170 -4.73 -4.98 -17.41
C GLU A 170 -3.85 -6.18 -17.76
N ALA A 171 -2.82 -5.99 -18.59
CA ALA A 171 -1.86 -7.04 -18.91
C ALA A 171 -1.04 -7.44 -17.67
N ILE A 172 -0.60 -6.48 -16.85
CA ILE A 172 0.10 -6.74 -15.58
C ILE A 172 -0.81 -7.50 -14.61
N ALA A 173 -2.07 -7.08 -14.49
CA ALA A 173 -3.04 -7.69 -13.59
C ALA A 173 -3.40 -9.13 -13.98
N ALA A 174 -3.38 -9.45 -15.27
CA ALA A 174 -3.69 -10.78 -15.79
C ALA A 174 -2.48 -11.73 -15.80
N ALA A 175 -1.26 -11.22 -15.78
CA ALA A 175 -0.03 -12.00 -15.86
C ALA A 175 0.08 -13.00 -14.69
N ASP A 176 0.50 -14.24 -14.99
CA ASP A 176 0.83 -15.24 -13.98
C ASP A 176 2.25 -15.00 -13.40
N GLU A 177 2.61 -15.74 -12.36
CA GLU A 177 3.90 -15.58 -11.69
C GLU A 177 5.09 -15.85 -12.63
N GLU A 178 4.95 -16.80 -13.56
CA GLU A 178 6.00 -17.13 -14.53
C GLU A 178 6.23 -15.97 -15.51
N SER A 179 5.14 -15.40 -16.04
CA SER A 179 5.20 -14.24 -16.93
C SER A 179 5.79 -13.02 -16.22
N LEU A 180 5.39 -12.74 -14.97
CA LEU A 180 5.95 -11.65 -14.18
C LEU A 180 7.46 -11.80 -13.96
N GLN A 181 7.94 -13.04 -13.75
CA GLN A 181 9.36 -13.34 -13.56
C GLN A 181 10.22 -13.17 -14.83
N THR A 182 9.60 -12.99 -16.01
CA THR A 182 10.35 -12.63 -17.22
C THR A 182 10.80 -11.17 -17.23
N VAL A 183 10.23 -10.32 -16.36
CA VAL A 183 10.61 -8.92 -16.23
C VAL A 183 11.92 -8.82 -15.44
N PRO A 184 12.92 -8.04 -15.92
CA PRO A 184 14.15 -7.81 -15.17
C PRO A 184 13.89 -7.34 -13.75
N ASP A 185 14.63 -7.89 -12.79
CA ASP A 185 14.54 -7.61 -11.35
C ASP A 185 13.22 -8.04 -10.68
N VAL A 186 12.36 -8.82 -11.36
CA VAL A 186 11.17 -9.44 -10.77
C VAL A 186 11.44 -10.90 -10.45
N GLY A 187 11.69 -11.19 -9.17
CA GLY A 187 11.78 -12.56 -8.65
C GLY A 187 10.43 -13.10 -8.15
N PRO A 188 10.40 -14.35 -7.64
CA PRO A 188 9.16 -15.01 -7.17
C PRO A 188 8.47 -14.23 -6.03
N ILE A 189 9.23 -13.59 -5.14
CA ILE A 189 8.67 -12.77 -4.05
C ILE A 189 7.88 -11.59 -4.60
N VAL A 190 8.46 -10.86 -5.56
CA VAL A 190 7.83 -9.67 -6.17
C VAL A 190 6.62 -10.09 -6.99
N ALA A 191 6.75 -11.17 -7.79
CA ALA A 191 5.64 -11.73 -8.55
C ALA A 191 4.46 -12.13 -7.66
N GLY A 192 4.72 -12.81 -6.53
CA GLY A 192 3.71 -13.17 -5.55
C GLY A 192 2.99 -11.97 -4.92
N HIS A 193 3.71 -10.89 -4.61
CA HIS A 193 3.11 -9.63 -4.12
C HIS A 193 2.22 -8.95 -5.16
N ILE A 194 2.64 -8.93 -6.44
CA ILE A 194 1.84 -8.38 -7.55
C ILE A 194 0.56 -9.17 -7.75
N ARG A 195 0.65 -10.51 -7.84
CA ARG A 195 -0.51 -11.41 -7.95
C ARG A 195 -1.48 -11.21 -6.80
N SER A 196 -0.95 -11.28 -5.57
CA SER A 196 -1.74 -11.07 -4.35
C SER A 196 -2.45 -9.73 -4.39
N PHE A 197 -1.81 -8.64 -4.83
CA PHE A 197 -2.46 -7.34 -4.92
C PHE A 197 -3.69 -7.35 -5.83
N PHE A 198 -3.59 -7.90 -7.05
CA PHE A 198 -4.69 -7.90 -8.03
C PHE A 198 -5.77 -8.96 -7.75
N GLU A 199 -5.46 -9.99 -6.97
CA GLU A 199 -6.43 -11.00 -6.55
C GLU A 199 -7.39 -10.50 -5.46
N GLN A 200 -6.98 -9.50 -4.69
CA GLN A 200 -7.78 -8.93 -3.61
C GLN A 200 -8.90 -8.03 -4.15
N THR A 201 -10.14 -8.31 -3.73
CA THR A 201 -11.33 -7.61 -4.22
C THR A 201 -11.31 -6.12 -3.91
N HIS A 202 -10.91 -5.70 -2.70
CA HIS A 202 -10.86 -4.29 -2.31
C HIS A 202 -9.86 -3.46 -3.14
N ASN A 203 -8.77 -4.07 -3.61
CA ASN A 203 -7.83 -3.39 -4.49
C ASN A 203 -8.45 -3.16 -5.88
N ARG A 204 -9.17 -4.16 -6.42
CA ARG A 204 -9.90 -4.02 -7.68
C ARG A 204 -11.00 -2.96 -7.58
N GLU A 205 -11.77 -2.96 -6.50
CA GLU A 205 -12.79 -1.94 -6.22
C GLU A 205 -12.18 -0.54 -6.13
N THR A 206 -10.99 -0.40 -5.54
CA THR A 206 -10.27 0.89 -5.51
C THR A 206 -9.85 1.34 -6.90
N LEU A 207 -9.36 0.43 -7.76
CA LEU A 207 -9.01 0.73 -9.15
C LEU A 207 -10.24 1.15 -9.96
N ASP A 208 -11.38 0.49 -9.77
CA ASP A 208 -12.63 0.85 -10.43
C ASP A 208 -13.15 2.20 -9.94
N ALA A 209 -13.10 2.48 -8.64
CA ALA A 209 -13.45 3.78 -8.07
C ALA A 209 -12.55 4.91 -8.60
N LEU A 210 -11.26 4.66 -8.82
CA LEU A 210 -10.34 5.61 -9.48
C LEU A 210 -10.77 5.87 -10.93
N ARG A 211 -11.11 4.83 -11.70
CA ARG A 211 -11.63 4.99 -13.06
C ARG A 211 -12.94 5.78 -13.09
N GLU A 212 -13.89 5.46 -12.20
CA GLU A 212 -15.16 6.18 -12.08
C GLU A 212 -14.96 7.65 -11.68
N ALA A 213 -13.98 7.91 -10.80
CA ALA A 213 -13.60 9.26 -10.43
C ALA A 213 -12.93 10.03 -11.58
N GLY A 214 -12.62 9.40 -12.71
CA GLY A 214 -12.06 10.05 -13.91
C GLY A 214 -10.54 9.92 -14.04
N VAL A 215 -9.90 9.05 -13.26
CA VAL A 215 -8.48 8.71 -13.47
C VAL A 215 -8.34 7.82 -14.70
N ARG A 216 -7.40 8.17 -15.56
CA ARG A 216 -7.04 7.48 -16.81
C ARG A 216 -5.52 7.38 -16.87
N TRP A 217 -4.96 6.31 -16.34
CA TRP A 217 -3.54 6.03 -16.54
C TRP A 217 -3.27 5.76 -18.01
N GLN A 218 -2.10 6.18 -18.47
CA GLN A 218 -1.67 6.01 -19.85
C GLN A 218 -1.27 4.56 -20.11
N GLU A 219 -1.25 4.18 -21.37
CA GLU A 219 -0.61 2.94 -21.84
C GLU A 219 0.84 3.26 -22.25
N GLU A 220 1.72 2.26 -22.16
CA GLU A 220 3.11 2.37 -22.62
C GLU A 220 3.35 1.45 -23.81
N GLU A 221 4.19 1.90 -24.75
CA GLU A 221 4.66 1.04 -25.84
C GLU A 221 5.50 -0.08 -25.25
N VAL A 222 5.09 -1.32 -25.53
CA VAL A 222 5.82 -2.51 -25.11
C VAL A 222 7.20 -2.49 -25.75
N ARG A 223 8.24 -2.45 -24.92
CA ARG A 223 9.62 -2.59 -25.37
C ARG A 223 9.84 -4.05 -25.70
N GLU A 224 9.85 -4.38 -26.99
CA GLU A 224 10.35 -5.68 -27.43
C GLU A 224 11.78 -5.85 -26.90
N GLY A 225 11.96 -6.73 -25.92
CA GLY A 225 13.27 -7.08 -25.44
C GLY A 225 14.04 -7.80 -26.54
N GLU A 226 15.29 -7.36 -26.81
CA GLU A 226 16.28 -8.19 -27.47
C GLU A 226 16.28 -9.57 -26.79
N LYS A 227 15.94 -10.60 -27.57
CA LYS A 227 16.04 -11.98 -27.11
C LYS A 227 17.48 -12.22 -26.62
N PRO A 228 17.68 -12.86 -25.46
CA PRO A 228 19.00 -13.34 -25.08
C PRO A 228 19.57 -14.32 -26.11
#